data_AF-A0A813J6N6-F1
#
_entry.id   AF-A0A813J6N6-F1
#
_cell.length_a   1.000
_cell.length_b   1.000
_cell.length_c   1.000
_cell.angle_alpha   90.00
_cell.angle_beta   90.00
_cell.angle_gamma   90.00
#
_symmetry.space_group_name_H-M   'P 1'
#
loop_
_entity.id
_entity.type
_entity.pdbx_description
1 polymer ?
#
loop_
_entity_poly.entity_id
_entity_poly.type
_entity_poly.pdbx_seq_one_letter_code
_entity_poly.pdbx_strand_id
1 'polypeptide(L)'
;DRNLALLVFAPNQLKSAGEFLAAELGREQAIQIIRKNPGVLSIPPASLKENLGGIVAMADYIGFFADNPLLAKLLLGALGLWAGYFVLYIGIFKPLWESPSRPF
;
A
#
# COMPACT_ATOMS: atom_id res chain seq x y z
N ASP A 1 7.20 -19.46 6.91
CA ASP A 1 8.05 -18.28 7.17
C ASP A 1 7.55 -17.47 8.35
N ARG A 2 8.45 -17.08 9.27
CA ARG A 2 8.11 -16.22 10.42
C ARG A 2 8.18 -14.76 9.96
N ASN A 3 7.08 -14.04 10.04
CA ASN A 3 7.03 -12.63 9.64
C ASN A 3 7.71 -11.76 10.71
N LEU A 4 8.89 -11.22 10.39
CA LEU A 4 9.72 -10.43 11.32
C LEU A 4 8.97 -9.22 11.90
N ALA A 5 8.03 -8.65 11.14
CA ALA A 5 7.22 -7.52 11.58
C ALA A 5 6.33 -7.86 12.81
N LEU A 6 5.95 -9.12 12.99
CA LEU A 6 5.13 -9.57 14.12
C LEU A 6 5.93 -9.83 15.39
N LEU A 7 7.27 -9.94 15.30
CA LEU A 7 8.13 -10.21 16.47
C LEU A 7 8.37 -8.98 17.35
N VAL A 8 8.05 -7.79 16.86
CA VAL A 8 8.28 -6.51 17.55
C VAL A 8 7.08 -6.13 18.45
N PHE A 9 5.90 -6.72 18.21
CA PHE A 9 4.68 -6.38 18.94
C PHE A 9 4.38 -7.38 20.05
N ALA A 10 3.83 -6.88 21.16
CA ALA A 10 3.45 -7.72 22.29
C ALA A 10 2.38 -8.75 21.86
N PRO A 11 2.49 -10.03 22.27
CA PRO A 11 1.54 -11.08 21.90
C PRO A 11 0.08 -10.73 22.23
N ASN A 12 -0.14 -9.99 23.32
CA ASN A 12 -1.47 -9.55 23.75
C ASN A 12 -2.09 -8.55 22.77
N GLN A 13 -1.29 -7.69 22.15
CA GLN A 13 -1.77 -6.74 21.15
C GLN A 13 -2.21 -7.47 19.88
N LEU A 14 -1.37 -8.39 19.37
CA LEU A 14 -1.68 -9.21 18.21
C LEU A 14 -2.97 -10.01 18.41
N LYS A 15 -3.14 -10.60 19.60
CA LYS A 15 -4.35 -11.33 19.98
C LYS A 15 -5.57 -10.41 19.97
N SER A 16 -5.49 -9.25 20.62
CA SER A 16 -6.62 -8.30 20.71
C SER A 16 -7.07 -7.76 19.35
N ALA A 17 -6.12 -7.48 18.45
CA ALA A 17 -6.42 -7.03 17.09
C ALA A 17 -7.06 -8.15 16.25
N GLY A 18 -6.56 -9.38 16.40
CA GLY A 18 -7.13 -10.55 15.73
C GLY A 18 -8.55 -10.89 16.21
N GLU A 19 -8.80 -10.81 17.52
CA GLU A 19 -10.13 -11.01 18.10
C GLU A 19 -11.11 -9.93 17.64
N PHE A 20 -10.67 -8.67 17.61
CA PHE A 20 -11.49 -7.56 17.09
C PHE A 20 -11.88 -7.78 15.62
N LEU A 21 -10.91 -8.09 14.76
CA LEU A 21 -11.18 -8.37 13.34
C LEU A 21 -12.13 -9.55 13.15
N ALA A 22 -11.97 -10.62 13.93
CA ALA A 22 -12.83 -11.79 13.86
C ALA A 22 -14.27 -11.51 14.34
N ALA A 23 -14.43 -10.59 15.31
CA ALA A 23 -15.73 -10.18 15.81
C ALA A 23 -16.49 -9.30 14.80
N GLU A 24 -15.80 -8.37 14.12
CA GLU A 24 -16.45 -7.42 13.20
C GLU A 24 -16.67 -7.99 11.79
N LEU A 25 -15.74 -8.80 11.28
CA LEU A 25 -15.76 -9.28 9.89
C LEU A 25 -16.08 -10.78 9.77
N GLY A 26 -16.16 -11.48 10.90
CA GLY A 26 -16.20 -12.93 10.94
C GLY A 26 -14.81 -13.57 10.77
N ARG A 27 -14.68 -14.79 11.29
CA ARG A 27 -13.40 -15.49 11.42
C ARG A 27 -12.70 -15.74 10.08
N GLU A 28 -13.43 -16.15 9.05
CA GLU A 28 -12.83 -16.47 7.75
C GLU A 28 -12.27 -15.23 7.06
N GLN A 29 -13.03 -14.13 7.05
CA GLN A 29 -12.62 -12.89 6.39
C GLN A 29 -11.45 -12.22 7.13
N ALA A 30 -11.48 -12.25 8.47
CA ALA A 30 -10.36 -11.81 9.29
C ALA A 30 -9.06 -12.59 8.97
N ILE A 31 -9.14 -13.92 8.83
CA ILE A 31 -7.97 -14.73 8.45
C ILE A 31 -7.45 -14.33 7.07
N GLN A 32 -8.33 -14.10 6.10
CA GLN A 32 -7.90 -13.66 4.76
C GLN A 32 -7.18 -12.31 4.80
N ILE A 33 -7.73 -11.34 5.53
CA ILE A 33 -7.13 -10.00 5.69
C ILE A 33 -5.77 -10.09 6.38
N ILE A 34 -5.67 -10.85 7.47
CA ILE A 34 -4.40 -11.06 8.19
C ILE A 34 -3.36 -11.74 7.29
N ARG A 35 -3.77 -12.66 6.42
CA ARG A 35 -2.86 -13.30 5.45
C ARG A 35 -2.38 -12.32 4.38
N LYS A 36 -3.27 -11.47 3.85
CA LYS A 36 -2.93 -10.46 2.83
C LYS A 36 -2.10 -9.31 3.41
N ASN A 37 -2.40 -8.88 4.63
CA ASN A 37 -1.74 -7.78 5.31
C ASN A 37 -1.53 -8.09 6.81
N PRO A 38 -0.49 -8.85 7.18
CA PRO A 38 -0.21 -9.18 8.59
C PRO A 38 0.12 -7.97 9.46
N GLY A 39 0.51 -6.84 8.84
CA GLY A 39 0.71 -5.57 9.52
C GLY A 39 -0.56 -5.03 10.19
N VAL A 40 -1.74 -5.48 9.78
CA VAL A 40 -3.02 -5.11 10.41
C VAL A 40 -3.05 -5.46 11.91
N LEU A 41 -2.35 -6.51 12.32
CA LEU A 41 -2.28 -6.93 13.72
C LEU A 41 -1.44 -5.99 14.60
N SER A 42 -0.66 -5.10 13.98
CA SER A 42 0.07 -4.05 14.71
C SER A 42 -0.82 -2.85 15.06
N ILE A 43 -2.02 -2.74 14.47
CA ILE A 43 -2.91 -1.61 14.68
C ILE A 43 -3.74 -1.84 15.96
N PRO A 44 -3.82 -0.88 16.89
CA PRO A 44 -4.66 -0.99 18.07
C PRO A 44 -6.15 -1.17 17.71
N PRO A 45 -6.93 -1.95 18.48
CA PRO A 45 -8.35 -2.19 18.21
C PRO A 45 -9.20 -0.92 18.08
N ALA A 46 -8.90 0.12 18.87
CA ALA A 46 -9.59 1.41 18.78
C ALA A 46 -9.44 2.05 17.39
N SER A 47 -8.23 2.05 16.84
CA SER A 47 -7.93 2.60 15.51
C SER A 47 -8.46 1.70 14.38
N LEU A 48 -8.52 0.39 14.61
CA LEU A 48 -9.16 -0.56 13.68
C LEU A 48 -10.65 -0.25 13.52
N LYS A 49 -11.35 0.07 14.62
CA LYS A 49 -12.78 0.40 14.59
C LYS A 49 -13.09 1.64 13.75
N GLU A 50 -12.28 2.68 13.87
CA GLU A 50 -12.47 3.94 13.15
C GLU A 50 -12.18 3.82 11.65
N ASN A 51 -11.28 2.91 11.26
CA ASN A 51 -10.75 2.82 9.89
C ASN A 51 -11.00 1.45 9.23
N LEU A 52 -11.92 0.65 9.76
CA LEU A 52 -12.12 -0.75 9.35
C LEU A 52 -12.33 -0.87 7.84
N GLY A 53 -13.19 -0.02 7.26
CA GLY A 53 -13.46 -0.03 5.82
C GLY A 53 -12.22 0.26 4.96
N GLY A 54 -11.38 1.21 5.38
CA GLY A 54 -10.13 1.53 4.69
C GLY A 54 -9.10 0.40 4.79
N ILE A 55 -9.04 -0.27 5.94
CA ILE A 55 -8.13 -1.39 6.19
C ILE A 55 -8.51 -2.62 5.36
N VAL A 56 -9.81 -2.94 5.28
CA VAL A 56 -10.33 -4.02 4.43
C VAL A 56 -10.01 -3.73 2.96
N ALA A 57 -10.33 -2.52 2.47
CA ALA A 57 -10.05 -2.15 1.08
C ALA A 57 -8.55 -2.21 0.77
N MET A 58 -7.70 -1.73 1.68
CA MET A 58 -6.25 -1.79 1.52
C MET A 58 -5.72 -3.23 1.52
N ALA A 59 -6.28 -4.12 2.34
CA ALA A 59 -5.91 -5.53 2.34
C ALA A 59 -6.26 -6.21 1.00
N ASP A 60 -7.37 -5.84 0.37
CA ASP A 60 -7.73 -6.34 -0.95
C ASP A 60 -6.84 -5.79 -2.06
N TYR A 61 -6.45 -4.51 -2.01
CA TYR A 61 -5.45 -3.96 -2.93
C TYR A 61 -4.10 -4.67 -2.78
N ILE A 62 -3.60 -4.84 -1.56
CA ILE A 62 -2.34 -5.55 -1.30
C ILE A 62 -2.42 -6.99 -1.80
N GLY A 63 -3.53 -7.69 -1.55
CA GLY A 63 -3.77 -9.02 -2.07
C GLY A 63 -3.75 -9.07 -3.60
N PHE A 64 -4.48 -8.17 -4.26
CA PHE A 64 -4.52 -8.08 -5.72
C PHE A 64 -3.13 -7.88 -6.35
N PHE A 65 -2.33 -6.98 -5.78
CA PHE A 65 -0.96 -6.72 -6.26
C PHE A 65 0.02 -7.86 -5.95
N ALA A 66 -0.16 -8.55 -4.81
CA ALA A 66 0.63 -9.72 -4.45
C ALA A 66 0.34 -10.91 -5.37
N ASP A 67 -0.93 -11.13 -5.71
CA ASP A 67 -1.37 -12.23 -6.59
C ASP A 67 -1.06 -11.93 -8.08
N ASN A 68 -0.91 -10.66 -8.45
CA ASN A 68 -0.64 -10.24 -9.83
C ASN A 68 0.67 -9.42 -9.94
N PRO A 69 1.84 -10.04 -9.72
CA PRO A 69 3.13 -9.34 -9.71
C PRO A 69 3.49 -8.70 -11.06
N LEU A 70 2.95 -9.23 -12.17
CA LEU A 70 3.15 -8.65 -13.51
C LEU A 70 2.45 -7.29 -13.63
N LEU A 71 1.22 -7.19 -13.12
CA LEU A 71 0.41 -5.97 -13.13
C LEU A 71 1.01 -4.91 -12.19
N ALA A 72 1.49 -5.32 -11.02
CA ALA A 72 2.23 -4.45 -10.10
C ALA A 72 3.48 -3.85 -10.78
N LYS A 73 4.28 -4.68 -11.46
CA LYS A 73 5.48 -4.24 -12.21
C LYS A 73 5.13 -3.33 -13.38
N LEU A 74 4.06 -3.61 -14.12
CA LEU A 74 3.61 -2.77 -15.22
C LEU A 74 3.13 -1.39 -14.74
N LEU A 75 2.38 -1.33 -13.64
CA LEU A 75 1.93 -0.07 -13.06
C LEU A 75 3.09 0.76 -12.51
N LEU A 76 4.03 0.14 -11.81
CA LEU A 76 5.26 0.81 -11.36
C LEU A 76 6.11 1.28 -12.54
N GLY A 77 6.24 0.47 -13.59
CA GLY A 77 6.93 0.85 -14.82
C GLY A 77 6.28 2.04 -15.51
N ALA A 78 4.94 2.04 -15.62
CA ALA A 78 4.18 3.14 -16.21
C ALA A 78 4.32 4.43 -15.39
N LEU A 79 4.27 4.35 -14.05
CA LEU A 79 4.54 5.48 -13.15
C LEU A 79 5.96 6.02 -13.30
N GLY A 80 6.96 5.14 -13.39
CA GLY A 80 8.34 5.52 -13.62
C GLY A 80 8.55 6.23 -14.97
N LEU A 81 7.93 5.71 -16.04
CA LEU A 81 7.96 6.34 -17.36
C LEU A 81 7.25 7.69 -17.37
N TRP A 82 6.10 7.80 -16.69
CA TRP A 82 5.36 9.06 -16.57
C TRP A 82 6.15 10.11 -15.78
N ALA A 83 6.74 9.74 -14.65
CA ALA A 83 7.59 10.64 -13.87
C ALA A 83 8.84 11.06 -14.66
N GLY A 84 9.47 10.12 -15.37
CA GLY A 84 10.59 10.41 -16.27
C GLY A 84 10.19 11.38 -17.39
N TYR A 85 9.05 11.15 -18.04
CA TYR A 85 8.49 12.07 -19.04
C TYR A 85 8.23 13.46 -18.44
N PHE A 86 7.64 13.54 -17.25
CA PHE A 86 7.35 14.81 -16.57
C PHE A 86 8.64 15.60 -16.29
N VAL A 87 9.68 14.94 -15.78
CA VAL A 87 10.99 15.56 -15.49
C VAL A 87 11.68 16.00 -16.79
N LEU A 88 11.69 15.17 -17.84
CA LEU A 88 12.28 15.53 -19.13
C LEU A 88 11.53 16.68 -19.78
N TYR A 89 10.20 16.61 -19.83
CA TYR A 89 9.37 17.58 -20.53
C TYR A 89 9.37 18.94 -19.81
N ILE A 90 9.12 18.97 -18.50
CA ILE A 90 9.02 20.23 -17.74
C ILE A 90 10.40 20.74 -17.33
N GLY A 91 11.32 19.86 -16.96
CA GLY A 91 12.64 20.26 -16.47
C GLY A 91 13.66 20.58 -17.56
N ILE A 92 13.51 19.98 -18.75
CA ILE A 92 14.50 20.13 -19.83
C ILE A 92 13.85 20.79 -21.05
N PHE A 93 12.83 20.18 -21.65
CA PHE A 93 12.27 20.66 -22.92
C PHE A 93 11.53 21.99 -22.83
N LYS A 94 10.66 22.16 -21.82
CA LYS A 94 9.91 23.39 -21.61
C LYS A 94 10.82 24.61 -21.41
N PRO A 95 11.82 24.59 -20.50
CA PRO A 95 12.72 25.72 -20.33
C PRO A 95 13.64 25.93 -21.54
N LEU A 96 14.03 24.90 -22.30
CA LEU A 96 14.77 25.07 -23.56
C LEU A 96 13.93 25.76 -24.65
N TRP A 97 12.62 25.52 -24.70
CA TRP A 97 11.72 26.11 -25.68
C TRP A 97 11.24 27.51 -25.28
N GLU A 98 11.09 27.76 -23.97
CA GLU A 98 10.68 29.06 -23.41
C GLU A 98 11.85 30.00 -23.13
N SER A 99 13.11 29.55 -23.28
CA SER A 99 14.29 30.40 -23.11
C SER A 99 14.31 31.51 -24.18
N PRO A 100 14.27 32.80 -23.80
CA PRO A 100 14.24 33.92 -24.72
C PRO A 100 15.66 34.21 -25.22
N SER A 101 16.20 33.31 -26.05
CA SER A 101 17.40 33.59 -26.83
C SER A 101 17.33 32.84 -28.16
N ARG A 102 16.44 33.29 -29.03
CA ARG A 102 16.71 33.21 -30.47
C ARG A 102 17.49 34.48 -30.82
N PRO A 103 18.82 34.41 -31.06
CA PRO A 103 19.45 35.47 -31.82
C PRO A 103 18.88 35.42 -33.25
N PHE A 104 18.79 36.61 -33.84
CA PHE A 104 18.41 36.91 -35.22
C PHE A 104 18.90 35.89 -36.25
#